data_AF-A0A914QMB8-F1
#
_entry.id   AF-A0A914QMB8-F1
#
_cell.length_a   1.000
_cell.length_b   1.000
_cell.length_c   1.000
_cell.angle_alpha   90.00
_cell.angle_beta   90.00
_cell.angle_gamma   90.00
#
_symmetry.space_group_name_H-M   'P 1'
#
loop_
_entity.id
_entity.type
_entity.pdbx_description
1 polymer ?
#
loop_
_entity_poly.entity_id
_entity_poly.type
_entity_poly.pdbx_seq_one_letter_code
_entity_poly.pdbx_strand_id
1 'polypeptide(L)' 'MEFSEFKRLFGIFVPYRLSDAYLERMFRAIGYSSFTRDKITFKDMVECIALLHSNEPKLNAQWIMRLIHGRSSDRVTLT' A
#
# COMPACT_ATOMS: atom_id res chain seq x y z
N MET A 1 4.77 -6.97 -10.50
CA MET A 1 3.98 -5.81 -10.96
C MET A 1 4.69 -4.55 -10.52
N GLU A 2 5.08 -3.74 -11.50
CA GLU A 2 5.73 -2.44 -11.30
C GLU A 2 4.70 -1.34 -10.97
N PHE A 3 5.16 -0.18 -10.50
CA PHE A 3 4.25 0.91 -10.12
C PHE A 3 3.42 1.44 -11.31
N SER A 4 3.99 1.49 -12.51
CA SER A 4 3.30 1.89 -13.74
C SER A 4 2.10 0.97 -14.05
N GLU A 5 2.30 -0.34 -13.91
CA GLU A 5 1.25 -1.35 -14.08
C GLU A 5 0.20 -1.24 -12.98
N PHE A 6 0.63 -1.05 -11.73
CA PHE A 6 -0.28 -0.83 -10.60
C PHE A 6 -1.17 0.39 -10.83
N LYS A 7 -0.59 1.53 -11.20
CA LYS A 7 -1.33 2.76 -11.50
C LYS A 7 -2.34 2.54 -12.62
N ARG A 8 -1.97 1.81 -13.68
CA ARG A 8 -2.89 1.49 -14.79
C ARG A 8 -4.07 0.64 -14.34
N LEU A 9 -3.84 -0.36 -13.49
CA LEU A 9 -4.87 -1.29 -13.04
C LEU A 9 -5.77 -0.68 -11.96
N PHE A 10 -5.19 0.00 -10.98
CA PHE A 10 -5.90 0.44 -9.79
C PHE A 10 -6.29 1.91 -9.81
N GLY A 11 -5.64 2.74 -10.64
CA GLY A 11 -5.89 4.18 -10.72
C GLY A 11 -7.32 4.53 -11.11
N ILE A 12 -8.01 3.66 -11.86
CA ILE A 12 -9.42 3.86 -12.25
C ILE A 12 -10.39 3.75 -11.07
N PHE A 13 -10.03 3.05 -10.00
CA PHE A 13 -10.87 2.88 -8.80
C PHE A 13 -10.67 4.00 -7.79
N VAL A 14 -9.64 4.82 -8.00
CA VAL A 14 -9.28 5.89 -7.10
C VAL A 14 -9.96 7.18 -7.57
N PRO A 15 -10.65 7.92 -6.68
CA PRO A 15 -11.23 9.22 -7.02
C PRO A 15 -10.24 10.14 -7.73
N TYR A 16 -10.71 10.87 -8.75
CA TYR A 16 -9.90 11.78 -9.57
C TYR A 16 -9.11 12.84 -8.77
N ARG A 17 -9.51 13.09 -7.52
CA ARG A 17 -8.89 14.05 -6.61
C ARG A 17 -7.65 13.51 -5.88
N LEU A 18 -7.38 12.22 -5.95
CA LEU A 18 -6.22 11.61 -5.29
C LEU A 18 -5.02 11.60 -6.25
N SER A 19 -3.91 12.12 -5.77
CA SER A 19 -2.68 12.25 -6.54
C SER A 19 -1.96 10.91 -6.72
N ASP A 20 -1.04 10.86 -7.69
CA ASP A 20 -0.12 9.74 -7.88
C ASP A 20 0.62 9.34 -6.59
N ALA A 21 0.87 10.29 -5.69
CA ALA A 21 1.48 10.03 -4.39
C ALA A 21 0.62 9.15 -3.46
N TYR A 22 -0.71 9.17 -3.61
CA TYR A 22 -1.59 8.23 -2.90
C TYR A 22 -1.44 6.81 -3.46
N LEU A 23 -1.45 6.66 -4.78
CA LEU A 23 -1.24 5.37 -5.45
C LEU A 23 0.14 4.80 -5.12
N GLU A 24 1.17 5.65 -5.05
CA GLU A 24 2.53 5.24 -4.71
C GLU A 24 2.61 4.72 -3.27
N ARG A 25 1.95 5.40 -2.31
CA ARG A 25 1.84 4.92 -0.93
C ARG A 25 1.10 3.59 -0.85
N MET A 26 0.02 3.43 -1.60
CA MET A 26 -0.72 2.17 -1.66
C MET A 26 0.14 1.04 -2.24
N PHE A 27 0.87 1.31 -3.33
CA PHE A 27 1.81 0.38 -3.93
C PHE A 27 2.87 -0.08 -2.92
N ARG A 28 3.49 0.87 -2.20
CA ARG A 28 4.50 0.58 -1.18
C ARG A 28 3.91 -0.18 0.03
N ALA A 29 2.69 0.12 0.43
CA ALA A 29 2.00 -0.56 1.52
C ALA A 29 1.67 -2.02 1.20
N ILE A 30 1.29 -2.32 -0.04
CA ILE A 30 1.07 -3.70 -0.51
C ILE A 30 2.41 -4.47 -0.52
N GLY A 31 3.48 -3.84 -1.00
CA GLY A 31 4.82 -4.43 -1.05
C GLY A 31 5.60 -4.42 0.27
N TYR A 32 4.96 -4.13 1.40
CA TYR A 32 5.65 -3.89 2.70
C TYR A 32 6.54 -5.04 3.17
N SER A 33 6.23 -6.28 2.77
CA SER A 33 7.01 -7.48 3.07
C SER A 33 8.44 -7.44 2.49
N SER A 34 8.71 -6.56 1.52
CA SER A 34 9.99 -6.50 0.82
C SER A 34 10.49 -5.07 0.63
N PHE A 35 11.38 -4.65 1.53
CA PHE A 35 11.97 -3.31 1.60
C PHE A 35 12.78 -2.91 0.35
N THR A 36 13.17 -3.87 -0.48
CA THR A 36 14.07 -3.68 -1.63
C THR A 36 13.40 -3.97 -2.97
N ARG A 37 12.12 -4.35 -3.00
CA ARG A 37 11.45 -4.68 -4.26
C ARG A 37 10.69 -3.48 -4.82
N ASP A 38 11.11 -3.05 -6.00
CA ASP A 38 10.34 -2.13 -6.86
C ASP A 38 9.13 -2.81 -7.55
N LYS A 39 8.76 -4.02 -7.08
CA LYS A 39 7.72 -4.86 -7.68
C LYS A 39 6.88 -5.53 -6.60
N ILE A 40 5.57 -5.46 -6.77
CA ILE A 40 4.60 -6.26 -6.02
C ILE A 40 4.48 -7.63 -6.68
N THR A 41 4.53 -8.70 -5.88
CA THR A 41 4.22 -10.07 -6.34
C THR A 41 2.74 -10.38 -6.15
N PHE A 42 2.24 -11.42 -6.81
CA PHE A 42 0.87 -11.90 -6.58
C PHE A 42 0.63 -12.30 -5.12
N LYS A 43 1.64 -12.90 -4.47
CA LYS A 43 1.58 -13.24 -3.05
C LYS A 43 1.34 -12.00 -2.18
N ASP A 44 2.08 -10.92 -2.44
CA ASP A 44 1.94 -9.66 -1.68
C ASP A 44 0.52 -9.08 -1.82
N MET A 45 -0.07 -9.17 -3.02
CA MET A 45 -1.47 -8.77 -3.22
C MET A 45 -2.44 -9.62 -2.40
N VAL A 46 -2.32 -10.96 -2.47
CA VAL A 46 -3.23 -11.87 -1.78
C VAL A 46 -3.15 -11.69 -0.27
N GLU A 47 -1.94 -11.56 0.28
CA GLU A 47 -1.73 -11.30 1.71
C GLU A 47 -2.32 -9.94 2.12
N CYS A 48 -2.15 -8.92 1.29
CA CYS A 48 -2.73 -7.60 1.53
C CYS A 48 -4.27 -7.63 1.51
N ILE A 49 -4.87 -8.32 0.55
CA ILE A 49 -6.33 -8.45 0.44
C ILE A 49 -6.86 -9.22 1.65
N ALA A 50 -6.20 -10.30 2.05
CA ALA A 50 -6.57 -11.07 3.24
C ALA A 50 -6.50 -10.21 4.52
N LEU A 51 -5.48 -9.36 4.65
CA LEU A 51 -5.35 -8.40 5.76
C LEU A 51 -6.51 -7.42 5.80
N LEU A 52 -6.84 -6.81 4.65
CA LEU A 52 -7.92 -5.82 4.51
C LEU A 52 -9.32 -6.40 4.73
N HIS A 53 -9.50 -7.69 4.44
CA HIS A 53 -10.77 -8.38 4.63
C HIS A 53 -10.97 -8.86 6.08
N SER A 54 -9.97 -8.68 6.95
CA SER A 54 -10.07 -9.01 8.37
C SER A 54 -10.94 -8.01 9.10
N ASN A 55 -11.83 -8.52 9.95
CA ASN A 55 -12.62 -7.71 10.88
C ASN A 55 -11.82 -7.33 12.14
N GLU A 56 -10.54 -7.69 12.24
CA GLU A 56 -9.70 -7.36 13.38
C GLU A 56 -9.20 -5.89 13.31
N PRO A 57 -9.61 -5.01 14.25
CA PRO A 57 -9.24 -3.60 14.22
C PRO A 57 -7.72 -3.38 14.24
N LYS A 58 -6.98 -4.27 14.90
CA LYS A 58 -5.52 -4.23 14.97
C LYS A 58 -4.87 -4.39 13.61
N LEU A 59 -5.37 -5.30 12.77
CA LEU A 59 -4.84 -5.53 11.43
C LEU A 59 -5.17 -4.35 10.50
N ASN A 60 -6.36 -3.76 10.65
CA ASN A 60 -6.73 -2.55 9.93
C ASN A 60 -5.87 -1.35 10.34
N ALA A 61 -5.58 -1.19 11.63
CA ALA A 61 -4.66 -0.17 12.11
C ALA A 61 -3.23 -0.39 11.57
N GLN A 62 -2.74 -1.63 11.56
CA GLN A 62 -1.45 -1.96 10.96
C GLN A 62 -1.41 -1.60 9.47
N TRP A 63 -2.47 -1.90 8.73
CA TRP A 63 -2.57 -1.51 7.32
C TRP A 63 -2.50 0.01 7.12
N ILE A 64 -3.30 0.76 7.89
CA ILE A 64 -3.31 2.23 7.83
C ILE A 64 -1.93 2.78 8.13
N MET A 65 -1.23 2.23 9.13
CA MET A 65 0.14 2.64 9.46
C MET A 65 1.12 2.38 8.32
N ARG A 66 1.00 1.26 7.59
CA ARG A 66 1.84 1.01 6.40
C ARG A 66 1.57 2.03 5.30
N LEU A 67 0.30 2.36 5.08
CA LEU A 67 -0.12 3.33 4.08
C LEU A 67 0.40 4.74 4.38
N ILE A 68 0.36 5.16 5.65
CA ILE A 68 0.84 6.47 6.09
C ILE A 68 2.36 6.57 5.96
N HIS A 69 3.10 5.58 6.43
CA HIS A 69 4.56 5.67 6.47
C HIS A 69 5.19 5.65 5.08
N GLY A 70 4.64 4.90 4.12
CA GLY A 70 5.12 4.85 2.73
C GLY A 70 6.53 4.24 2.55
N ARG A 71 7.43 4.38 3.53
CA ARG A 71 8.74 3.75 3.66
C ARG A 71 9.11 3.81 5.13
N SER A 72 9.22 2.63 5.74
CA SER A 72 9.90 2.26 6.98
C SER A 72 10.54 3.39 7.80
N SER A 73 9.68 4.19 8.42
CA SER A 73 9.99 4.91 9.64
C SER A 73 9.01 4.37 10.66
N ASP A 74 9.49 3.91 11.82
CA ASP A 74 8.60 3.53 12.93
C ASP A 74 7.89 4.74 13.57
N ARG A 75 8.09 5.93 12.99
CA ARG A 75 7.57 7.20 13.47
C ARG A 75 6.93 7.98 12.34
N VAL A 76 5.68 8.36 12.56
CA VAL A 76 5.00 9.39 11.76
C VAL A 76 5.65 10.73 12.12
N THR A 77 6.34 11.34 11.16
CA THR A 77 6.89 12.70 11.31
C THR A 77 5.92 13.66 10.65
N LEU A 78 5.31 14.55 11.44
CA LEU A 78 4.49 15.65 10.95
C LEU A 78 5.44 16.78 10.54
N THR A 79 5.90 16.77 9.29
CA THR A 79 6.57 17.90 8.66
C THR A 79 5.58 18.70 7.84
#